data_AF-A0A166J631-F1
#
_entry.id   AF-A0A166J631-F1
#
_cell.length_a   1.000
_cell.length_b   1.000
_cell.length_c   1.000
_cell.angle_alpha   90.00
_cell.angle_beta   90.00
_cell.angle_gamma   90.00
#
_symmetry.space_group_name_H-M   'P 1'
#
loop_
_entity.id
_entity.type
_entity.pdbx_description
1 polymer ?
#
loop_
_entity_poly.entity_id
_entity_poly.type
_entity_poly.pdbx_seq_one_letter_code
_entity_poly.pdbx_strand_id
1 'polypeptide(L)'
;MRPRANAAAGCGCADQASVVTMTASTSGMPSTTVYSPYFSYSTPSSSIVDSPTSSPGPRTSMAYRLNKAKPQLIQDEIADDWFQLLVVTTLLNKASGVLAIPIFREIIRLWPTPSLMANAPMQRLQEMLNPLGLSATRAERLVSLSQEYLLDPPTSDKMRRSRIPNYPGTPISHLPGAGRYALDSWRIFCGPADEWQHVNPTDKPLRKYLVCQIGLIIQEASFSSEVPL
;
A
#
# COMPACT_ATOMS: atom_id res chain seq x y z
N MET A 1 -3.24 16.47 51.63
CA MET A 1 -3.24 17.94 51.45
C MET A 1 -3.68 18.28 50.01
N ARG A 2 -4.12 19.52 49.76
CA ARG A 2 -4.42 20.14 48.43
C ARG A 2 -3.61 21.44 48.28
N PRO A 3 -3.41 21.99 47.05
CA PRO A 3 -4.31 23.02 46.42
C PRO A 3 -5.12 22.46 45.20
N ARG A 4 -5.94 23.13 44.32
CA ARG A 4 -6.52 24.49 44.05
C ARG A 4 -5.62 25.64 43.54
N ALA A 5 -5.97 26.49 42.54
CA ALA A 5 -7.07 26.62 41.55
C ALA A 5 -6.52 27.43 40.33
N ASN A 6 -7.18 27.98 39.28
CA ASN A 6 -8.56 28.28 38.79
C ASN A 6 -8.53 28.11 37.23
N ALA A 7 -9.59 28.10 36.39
CA ALA A 7 -11.05 28.34 36.47
C ALA A 7 -11.60 29.78 36.18
N ALA A 8 -11.74 30.21 34.91
CA ALA A 8 -12.68 31.27 34.46
C ALA A 8 -12.90 31.39 32.92
N ALA A 9 -14.17 31.59 32.48
CA ALA A 9 -14.73 32.30 31.28
C ALA A 9 -14.15 32.10 29.84
N GLY A 10 -14.85 32.40 28.74
CA GLY A 10 -16.27 32.80 28.53
C GLY A 10 -16.53 33.46 27.14
N CYS A 11 -17.76 33.35 26.61
CA CYS A 11 -18.24 33.85 25.29
C CYS A 11 -17.57 33.26 24.02
N GLY A 12 -18.22 33.15 22.85
CA GLY A 12 -19.66 33.26 22.55
C GLY A 12 -20.06 34.41 21.61
N CYS A 13 -20.28 34.10 20.33
CA CYS A 13 -21.19 34.81 19.41
C CYS A 13 -21.49 33.90 18.20
N ALA A 14 -22.55 34.20 17.45
CA ALA A 14 -22.96 33.50 16.24
C ALA A 14 -23.19 34.50 15.10
N ASP A 15 -23.27 34.03 13.85
CA ASP A 15 -24.13 34.69 12.86
C ASP A 15 -24.64 33.70 11.79
N GLN A 16 -25.63 34.14 11.00
CA GLN A 16 -26.34 33.37 9.98
C GLN A 16 -26.26 34.06 8.61
N ALA A 17 -26.40 33.32 7.50
CA ALA A 17 -27.16 33.78 6.32
C ALA A 17 -27.35 32.67 5.25
N SER A 18 -28.52 32.73 4.60
CA SER A 18 -28.90 32.37 3.22
C SER A 18 -27.88 31.62 2.34
N VAL A 19 -28.17 30.49 1.69
CA VAL A 19 -29.39 30.06 0.94
C VAL A 19 -29.70 30.95 -0.27
N VAL A 20 -29.24 30.52 -1.46
CA VAL A 20 -29.83 30.84 -2.78
C VAL A 20 -29.82 29.54 -3.61
N THR A 21 -30.82 29.36 -4.47
CA THR A 21 -31.18 28.06 -5.07
C THR A 21 -31.44 28.16 -6.56
N MET A 22 -31.12 27.10 -7.33
CA MET A 22 -31.50 26.89 -8.75
C MET A 22 -30.90 27.88 -9.79
N THR A 23 -30.93 27.63 -11.10
CA THR A 23 -31.58 26.58 -11.93
C THR A 23 -30.58 25.78 -12.80
N ALA A 24 -31.08 24.76 -13.51
CA ALA A 24 -30.40 24.13 -14.64
C ALA A 24 -31.35 24.04 -15.86
N SER A 25 -30.83 24.31 -17.07
CA SER A 25 -31.51 24.18 -18.38
C SER A 25 -30.44 23.94 -19.47
N THR A 26 -30.29 22.73 -20.01
CA THR A 26 -30.97 22.12 -21.18
C THR A 26 -30.47 22.54 -22.58
N SER A 27 -29.77 21.59 -23.22
CA SER A 27 -29.84 21.22 -24.66
C SER A 27 -29.63 22.27 -25.79
N GLY A 28 -28.71 21.98 -26.73
CA GLY A 28 -28.68 22.65 -28.04
C GLY A 28 -27.45 22.33 -28.91
N MET A 29 -27.45 21.18 -29.58
CA MET A 29 -26.49 20.84 -30.65
C MET A 29 -27.23 20.66 -31.98
N PRO A 30 -26.76 21.29 -33.07
CA PRO A 30 -26.84 20.70 -34.40
C PRO A 30 -25.46 20.61 -35.07
N SER A 31 -25.18 19.47 -35.72
CA SER A 31 -23.90 19.23 -36.40
C SER A 31 -23.79 19.96 -37.74
N THR A 32 -22.68 20.65 -37.98
CA THR A 32 -22.22 21.01 -39.33
C THR A 32 -20.72 20.73 -39.47
N THR A 33 -20.35 19.91 -40.44
CA THR A 33 -18.96 19.57 -40.74
C THR A 33 -18.29 20.73 -41.49
N VAL A 34 -17.46 21.51 -40.79
CA VAL A 34 -16.64 22.57 -41.42
C VAL A 34 -15.19 22.10 -41.47
N TYR A 35 -14.64 22.05 -42.69
CA TYR A 35 -13.29 21.58 -42.97
C TYR A 35 -12.24 22.61 -42.50
N SER A 36 -11.19 22.19 -41.80
CA SER A 36 -10.16 23.11 -41.31
C SER A 36 -9.19 23.51 -42.44
N PRO A 37 -8.92 24.82 -42.66
CA PRO A 37 -8.02 25.29 -43.72
C PRO A 37 -6.53 25.06 -43.42
N TYR A 38 -6.19 24.48 -42.27
CA TYR A 38 -4.80 24.26 -41.83
C TYR A 38 -4.28 22.84 -42.09
N PHE A 39 -5.02 21.98 -42.80
CA PHE A 39 -4.60 20.61 -43.11
C PHE A 39 -4.24 20.45 -44.61
N SER A 40 -2.95 20.62 -44.92
CA SER A 40 -2.41 20.34 -46.26
C SER A 40 -2.19 18.83 -46.45
N TYR A 41 -3.11 18.17 -47.18
CA TYR A 41 -2.94 16.78 -47.58
C TYR A 41 -2.10 16.69 -48.87
N SER A 42 -0.91 16.10 -48.76
CA SER A 42 -0.09 15.72 -49.91
C SER A 42 -0.09 14.20 -50.06
N THR A 43 -0.55 13.71 -51.20
CA THR A 43 -0.50 12.30 -51.61
C THR A 43 0.20 12.20 -52.99
N PRO A 44 0.59 11.01 -53.48
CA PRO A 44 1.97 10.58 -53.32
C PRO A 44 2.71 10.43 -54.66
N SER A 45 4.04 10.30 -54.62
CA SER A 45 4.83 9.86 -55.77
C SER A 45 6.00 8.95 -55.37
N SER A 46 6.45 8.14 -56.32
CA SER A 46 6.99 6.79 -56.12
C SER A 46 8.44 6.66 -55.61
N SER A 47 8.67 5.47 -55.03
CA SER A 47 9.86 4.61 -55.19
C SER A 47 11.25 5.13 -54.79
N ILE A 48 11.68 4.75 -53.58
CA ILE A 48 13.07 4.37 -53.30
C ILE A 48 13.06 3.02 -52.56
N VAL A 49 13.88 2.09 -53.07
CA VAL A 49 14.10 0.65 -52.77
C VAL A 49 13.62 0.01 -51.45
N ASP A 50 13.26 -1.27 -51.55
CA ASP A 50 13.17 -2.21 -50.41
C ASP A 50 14.47 -2.35 -49.63
N SER A 51 14.36 -2.57 -48.32
CA SER A 51 15.47 -3.02 -47.46
C SER A 51 14.93 -3.72 -46.20
N PRO A 52 14.88 -5.06 -46.17
CA PRO A 52 14.37 -5.82 -45.03
C PRO A 52 15.40 -5.91 -43.89
N THR A 53 15.72 -4.76 -43.28
CA THR A 53 16.63 -4.67 -42.11
C THR A 53 15.87 -4.24 -40.85
N SER A 54 14.72 -4.87 -40.60
CA SER A 54 14.02 -4.85 -39.31
C SER A 54 14.79 -5.69 -38.28
N SER A 55 16.02 -5.27 -37.96
CA SER A 55 16.84 -5.88 -36.92
C SER A 55 16.03 -5.95 -35.61
N PRO A 56 15.82 -7.14 -35.01
CA PRO A 56 15.05 -7.24 -33.79
C PRO A 56 15.72 -6.45 -32.67
N GLY A 57 15.08 -5.37 -32.22
CA GLY A 57 15.54 -4.59 -31.07
C GLY A 57 15.80 -5.53 -29.88
N PRO A 58 16.86 -5.27 -29.09
CA PRO A 58 17.45 -6.25 -28.18
C PRO A 58 16.38 -6.90 -27.30
N ARG A 59 16.17 -8.21 -27.51
CA ARG A 59 15.09 -8.99 -26.86
C ARG A 59 15.27 -8.91 -25.36
N THR A 60 14.54 -7.98 -24.73
CA THR A 60 14.74 -7.65 -23.33
C THR A 60 14.52 -8.89 -22.48
N SER A 61 15.53 -9.26 -21.69
CA SER A 61 15.60 -10.61 -21.10
C SER A 61 14.35 -10.94 -20.29
N MET A 62 13.98 -12.21 -20.25
CA MET A 62 12.80 -12.64 -19.50
C MET A 62 12.93 -12.26 -18.02
N ALA A 63 14.14 -12.35 -17.44
CA ALA A 63 14.46 -11.82 -16.11
C ALA A 63 14.13 -10.32 -15.97
N TYR A 64 14.58 -9.45 -16.88
CA TYR A 64 14.22 -8.02 -16.85
C TYR A 64 12.70 -7.81 -16.97
N ARG A 65 12.03 -8.55 -17.86
CA ARG A 65 10.57 -8.44 -18.06
C ARG A 65 9.79 -8.90 -16.83
N LEU A 66 10.24 -9.95 -16.14
CA LEU A 66 9.70 -10.42 -14.87
C LEU A 66 9.96 -9.42 -13.75
N ASN A 67 11.16 -8.83 -13.68
CA ASN A 67 11.51 -7.85 -12.64
C ASN A 67 10.66 -6.58 -12.78
N LYS A 68 10.53 -6.06 -14.00
CA LYS A 68 9.63 -4.93 -14.32
C LYS A 68 8.14 -5.26 -14.15
N ALA A 69 7.76 -6.55 -14.07
CA ALA A 69 6.41 -7.01 -13.81
C ALA A 69 6.17 -7.47 -12.35
N LYS A 70 7.22 -7.53 -11.51
CA LYS A 70 7.14 -7.89 -10.09
C LYS A 70 6.26 -6.84 -9.39
N PRO A 71 5.22 -7.25 -8.64
CA PRO A 71 4.41 -6.31 -7.88
C PRO A 71 5.27 -5.59 -6.83
N GLN A 72 5.41 -4.27 -6.95
CA GLN A 72 5.87 -3.45 -5.84
C GLN A 72 4.76 -3.42 -4.79
N LEU A 73 5.01 -4.05 -3.64
CA LEU A 73 4.11 -4.04 -2.49
C LEU A 73 4.70 -3.12 -1.42
N ILE A 74 3.86 -2.33 -0.77
CA ILE A 74 4.29 -1.35 0.25
C ILE A 74 5.06 -2.00 1.42
N GLN A 75 4.85 -3.29 1.68
CA GLN A 75 5.63 -4.09 2.63
C GLN A 75 7.13 -4.21 2.27
N ASP A 76 7.47 -4.21 0.98
CA ASP A 76 8.85 -4.25 0.46
C ASP A 76 9.57 -2.91 0.75
N GLU A 77 8.84 -1.80 0.77
CA GLU A 77 9.36 -0.45 1.07
C GLU A 77 9.62 -0.19 2.56
N ILE A 78 9.04 -1.00 3.46
CA ILE A 78 9.02 -0.76 4.92
C ILE A 78 9.46 -1.97 5.75
N ALA A 79 10.12 -2.95 5.13
CA ALA A 79 10.47 -4.24 5.74
C ALA A 79 11.25 -4.10 7.06
N ASP A 80 12.10 -3.07 7.18
CA ASP A 80 12.90 -2.78 8.38
C ASP A 80 12.08 -2.24 9.57
N ASP A 81 10.85 -1.76 9.35
CA ASP A 81 9.96 -1.23 10.39
C ASP A 81 8.72 -2.11 10.57
N TRP A 82 8.81 -3.03 11.53
CA TRP A 82 7.74 -3.97 11.85
C TRP A 82 6.49 -3.30 12.42
N PHE A 83 6.60 -2.09 12.99
CA PHE A 83 5.44 -1.32 13.43
C PHE A 83 4.70 -0.76 12.21
N GLN A 84 5.40 -0.12 11.28
CA GLN A 84 4.83 0.36 10.03
C GLN A 84 4.22 -0.78 9.19
N LEU A 85 4.85 -1.96 9.15
CA LEU A 85 4.28 -3.16 8.53
C LEU A 85 2.92 -3.54 9.15
N LEU A 86 2.81 -3.52 10.48
CA LEU A 86 1.58 -3.81 11.20
C LEU A 86 0.50 -2.75 10.99
N VAL A 87 0.89 -1.47 10.90
CA VAL A 87 -0.03 -0.38 10.53
C VAL A 87 -0.54 -0.59 9.11
N VAL A 88 0.33 -0.74 8.10
CA VAL A 88 -0.12 -0.85 6.69
C VAL A 88 -0.95 -2.09 6.44
N THR A 89 -0.60 -3.24 7.04
CA THR A 89 -1.40 -4.47 6.91
C THR A 89 -2.75 -4.36 7.61
N THR A 90 -2.85 -3.57 8.70
CA THR A 90 -4.13 -3.21 9.33
C THR A 90 -5.00 -2.34 8.41
N LEU A 91 -4.40 -1.46 7.61
CA LEU A 91 -5.12 -0.60 6.65
C LEU A 91 -5.51 -1.32 5.36
N LEU A 92 -4.68 -2.23 4.86
CA LEU A 92 -4.95 -3.02 3.65
C LEU A 92 -6.03 -4.10 3.86
N ASN A 93 -6.32 -4.50 5.10
CA ASN A 93 -7.43 -5.41 5.41
C ASN A 93 -8.76 -4.92 4.80
N LYS A 94 -9.30 -5.68 3.84
CA LYS A 94 -10.53 -5.37 3.08
C LYS A 94 -10.55 -3.98 2.40
N ALA A 95 -9.40 -3.40 2.06
CA ALA A 95 -9.30 -2.11 1.36
C ALA A 95 -8.42 -2.21 0.10
N SER A 96 -8.56 -1.24 -0.80
CA SER A 96 -7.65 -1.09 -1.94
C SER A 96 -6.37 -0.36 -1.50
N GLY A 97 -5.20 -0.88 -1.90
CA GLY A 97 -3.91 -0.21 -1.69
C GLY A 97 -3.86 1.21 -2.28
N VAL A 98 -4.62 1.47 -3.36
CA VAL A 98 -4.74 2.80 -3.98
C VAL A 98 -5.27 3.86 -3.01
N LEU A 99 -6.15 3.48 -2.07
CA LEU A 99 -6.65 4.37 -1.02
C LEU A 99 -5.85 4.22 0.28
N ALA A 100 -5.45 2.99 0.63
CA ALA A 100 -4.79 2.70 1.91
C ALA A 100 -3.36 3.24 1.99
N ILE A 101 -2.59 3.25 0.88
CA ILE A 101 -1.18 3.68 0.89
C ILE A 101 -1.01 5.20 1.09
N PRO A 102 -1.79 6.08 0.43
CA PRO A 102 -1.77 7.51 0.74
C PRO A 102 -2.13 7.82 2.20
N ILE A 103 -3.20 7.19 2.72
CA ILE A 103 -3.65 7.37 4.10
C ILE A 103 -2.63 6.81 5.10
N PHE A 104 -2.01 5.66 4.81
CA PHE A 104 -0.88 5.11 5.57
C PHE A 104 0.27 6.11 5.69
N ARG A 105 0.72 6.68 4.55
CA ARG A 105 1.83 7.63 4.52
C ARG A 105 1.52 8.91 5.31
N GLU A 106 0.26 9.39 5.32
CA GLU A 106 -0.11 10.51 6.19
C GLU A 106 -0.21 10.12 7.68
N ILE A 107 -0.76 8.96 8.00
CA ILE A 107 -0.84 8.45 9.38
C ILE A 107 0.56 8.30 9.99
N ILE A 108 1.52 7.73 9.26
CA ILE A 108 2.91 7.61 9.73
C ILE A 108 3.61 8.98 9.78
N ARG A 109 3.27 9.94 8.90
CA ARG A 109 3.78 11.32 9.00
C ARG A 109 3.34 12.03 10.29
N LEU A 110 2.17 11.70 10.84
CA LEU A 110 1.65 12.28 12.08
C LEU A 110 2.03 11.48 13.33
N TRP A 111 2.06 10.15 13.23
CA TRP A 111 2.30 9.22 14.35
C TRP A 111 3.30 8.13 13.93
N PRO A 112 4.58 8.46 13.68
CA PRO A 112 5.57 7.52 13.14
C PRO A 112 5.99 6.41 14.11
N THR A 113 5.69 6.53 15.41
CA THR A 113 6.12 5.57 16.44
C THR A 113 4.93 5.00 17.20
N PRO A 114 5.07 3.80 17.82
CA PRO A 114 4.03 3.24 18.69
C PRO A 114 3.63 4.20 19.81
N SER A 115 4.58 4.93 20.41
CA SER A 115 4.29 5.91 21.47
C SER A 115 3.37 7.04 20.98
N LEU A 116 3.61 7.57 19.78
CA LEU A 116 2.77 8.62 19.21
C LEU A 116 1.40 8.09 18.77
N MET A 117 1.32 6.89 18.20
CA MET A 117 0.06 6.31 17.73
C MET A 117 -0.82 5.77 18.87
N ALA A 118 -0.22 5.25 19.95
CA ALA A 118 -0.92 4.89 21.19
C ALA A 118 -1.61 6.07 21.88
N ASN A 119 -1.16 7.29 21.59
CA ASN A 119 -1.68 8.57 22.09
C ASN A 119 -2.37 9.40 20.99
N ALA A 120 -2.66 8.80 19.82
CA ALA A 120 -3.33 9.50 18.73
C ALA A 120 -4.77 9.89 19.13
N PRO A 121 -5.22 11.13 18.87
CA PRO A 121 -6.61 11.52 19.10
C PRO A 121 -7.58 10.64 18.29
N MET A 122 -8.32 9.77 18.99
CA MET A 122 -9.14 8.71 18.39
C MET A 122 -10.05 9.21 17.28
N GLN A 123 -10.78 10.31 17.51
CA GLN A 123 -11.65 10.92 16.51
C GLN A 123 -10.91 11.29 15.23
N ARG A 124 -9.76 11.98 15.33
CA ARG A 124 -8.96 12.40 14.16
C ARG A 124 -8.42 11.18 13.39
N LEU A 125 -8.01 10.13 14.10
CA LEU A 125 -7.57 8.89 13.47
C LEU A 125 -8.74 8.20 12.74
N GLN A 126 -9.95 8.19 13.31
CA GLN A 126 -11.15 7.68 12.63
C GLN A 126 -11.52 8.53 11.39
N GLU A 127 -11.46 9.85 11.49
CA GLU A 127 -11.73 10.78 10.38
C GLU A 127 -10.83 10.51 9.18
N MET A 128 -9.51 10.35 9.41
CA MET A 128 -8.54 9.98 8.37
C MET A 128 -8.79 8.59 7.77
N LEU A 129 -9.42 7.68 8.52
CA LEU A 129 -9.67 6.29 8.11
C LEU A 129 -11.04 6.08 7.46
N ASN A 130 -11.94 7.06 7.49
CA ASN A 130 -13.28 6.97 6.90
C ASN A 130 -13.28 6.52 5.42
N PRO A 131 -12.35 6.97 4.54
CA PRO A 131 -12.31 6.52 3.13
C PRO A 131 -12.01 5.03 2.94
N LEU A 132 -11.53 4.32 3.98
CA LEU A 132 -11.21 2.88 3.93
C LEU A 132 -12.34 1.99 4.48
N GLY A 133 -13.41 2.59 5.01
CA GLY A 133 -14.44 1.91 5.79
C GLY A 133 -13.91 1.28 7.08
N LEU A 134 -14.82 0.82 7.95
CA LEU A 134 -14.49 0.22 9.26
C LEU A 134 -13.60 1.14 10.14
N SER A 135 -13.70 2.46 9.97
CA SER A 135 -12.76 3.46 10.51
C SER A 135 -12.62 3.42 12.03
N ALA A 136 -13.73 3.32 12.77
CA ALA A 136 -13.74 3.12 14.21
C ALA A 136 -12.90 1.90 14.64
N THR A 137 -13.24 0.73 14.12
CA THR A 137 -12.53 -0.53 14.41
C THR A 137 -11.06 -0.49 13.97
N ARG A 138 -10.72 0.19 12.86
CA ARG A 138 -9.32 0.38 12.44
C ARG A 138 -8.56 1.29 13.40
N ALA A 139 -9.13 2.41 13.82
CA ALA A 139 -8.49 3.35 14.74
C ALA A 139 -8.27 2.72 16.13
N GLU A 140 -9.29 2.04 16.67
CA GLU A 140 -9.18 1.22 17.89
C GLU A 140 -8.09 0.15 17.76
N ARG A 141 -8.01 -0.51 16.60
CA ARG A 141 -6.99 -1.52 16.31
C ARG A 141 -5.58 -0.94 16.29
N LEU A 142 -5.38 0.22 15.65
CA LEU A 142 -4.08 0.89 15.59
C LEU A 142 -3.63 1.37 16.96
N VAL A 143 -4.52 1.99 17.76
CA VAL A 143 -4.21 2.45 19.11
C VAL A 143 -3.88 1.26 20.03
N SER A 144 -4.71 0.21 20.05
CA SER A 144 -4.47 -0.97 20.89
C SER A 144 -3.25 -1.78 20.46
N LEU A 145 -2.96 -1.88 19.16
CA LEU A 145 -1.72 -2.46 18.65
C LEU A 145 -0.49 -1.67 19.11
N SER A 146 -0.56 -0.34 19.03
CA SER A 146 0.52 0.54 19.45
C SER A 146 0.79 0.46 20.96
N GLN A 147 -0.27 0.31 21.77
CA GLN A 147 -0.16 0.10 23.21
C GLN A 147 0.48 -1.26 23.55
N GLU A 148 0.03 -2.36 22.94
CA GLU A 148 0.66 -3.68 23.15
C GLU A 148 2.13 -3.71 22.68
N TYR A 149 2.44 -3.05 21.55
CA TYR A 149 3.81 -2.95 21.02
C TYR A 149 4.77 -2.25 22.01
N LEU A 150 4.27 -1.31 22.82
CA LEU A 150 5.06 -0.67 23.88
C LEU A 150 5.21 -1.53 25.13
N LEU A 151 4.17 -2.31 25.48
CA LEU A 151 4.15 -3.16 26.68
C LEU A 151 5.00 -4.43 26.54
N ASP A 152 5.00 -5.03 25.35
CA ASP A 152 5.74 -6.27 25.07
C ASP A 152 6.25 -6.26 23.61
N PRO A 153 7.32 -5.49 23.31
CA PRO A 153 7.81 -5.32 21.95
C PRO A 153 8.14 -6.65 21.23
N PRO A 154 7.92 -6.74 19.90
CA PRO A 154 8.37 -7.87 19.10
C PRO A 154 9.89 -7.79 18.90
N THR A 155 10.60 -8.90 19.16
CA THR A 155 12.06 -9.01 18.98
C THR A 155 12.40 -10.31 18.25
N SER A 156 13.47 -10.31 17.45
CA SER A 156 13.82 -11.42 16.54
C SER A 156 14.13 -12.74 17.23
N ASP A 157 14.57 -12.70 18.49
CA ASP A 157 14.82 -13.85 19.36
C ASP A 157 13.53 -14.46 19.96
N LYS A 158 12.44 -13.68 20.07
CA LYS A 158 11.30 -13.99 20.95
C LYS A 158 10.04 -14.37 20.15
N MET A 159 10.11 -15.51 19.46
CA MET A 159 8.98 -16.10 18.71
C MET A 159 7.72 -16.30 19.58
N ARG A 160 6.56 -15.85 19.10
CA ARG A 160 5.27 -15.95 19.82
C ARG A 160 4.31 -16.91 19.14
N ARG A 161 3.51 -17.62 19.95
CA ARG A 161 2.44 -18.51 19.45
C ARG A 161 1.40 -17.69 18.66
N SER A 162 1.13 -18.10 17.42
CA SER A 162 0.05 -17.50 16.63
C SER A 162 -1.32 -17.79 17.26
N ARG A 163 -2.23 -16.82 17.18
CA ARG A 163 -3.65 -16.99 17.54
C ARG A 163 -4.41 -17.81 16.48
N ILE A 164 -3.77 -18.18 15.38
CA ILE A 164 -4.33 -18.94 14.25
C ILE A 164 -3.97 -20.42 14.43
N PRO A 165 -4.95 -21.35 14.42
CA PRO A 165 -4.67 -22.79 14.52
C PRO A 165 -3.68 -23.27 13.45
N ASN A 166 -2.71 -24.08 13.87
CA ASN A 166 -1.69 -24.71 13.03
C ASN A 166 -0.85 -23.73 12.18
N TYR A 167 -0.76 -22.45 12.57
CA TYR A 167 0.09 -21.46 11.93
C TYR A 167 1.39 -21.25 12.76
N PRO A 168 2.58 -21.14 12.12
CA PRO A 168 3.85 -20.98 12.84
C PRO A 168 3.91 -19.73 13.72
N GLY A 169 4.74 -19.78 14.76
CA GLY A 169 5.01 -18.62 15.60
C GLY A 169 5.86 -17.56 14.87
N THR A 170 5.67 -16.29 15.23
CA THR A 170 6.48 -15.16 14.74
C THR A 170 6.69 -14.15 15.86
N PRO A 171 7.65 -13.21 15.79
CA PRO A 171 7.84 -12.18 16.82
C PRO A 171 6.61 -11.29 17.05
N ILE A 172 5.80 -11.06 16.01
CA ILE A 172 4.62 -10.20 16.03
C ILE A 172 3.32 -10.95 16.38
N SER A 173 3.35 -12.28 16.52
CA SER A 173 2.14 -13.13 16.59
C SER A 173 1.25 -12.93 17.82
N HIS A 174 1.73 -12.27 18.88
CA HIS A 174 0.91 -11.89 20.04
C HIS A 174 0.07 -10.63 19.78
N LEU A 175 0.55 -9.70 18.96
CA LEU A 175 0.01 -8.34 18.85
C LEU A 175 -1.44 -8.30 18.31
N PRO A 176 -2.32 -7.42 18.85
CA PRO A 176 -3.72 -7.37 18.49
C PRO A 176 -3.90 -6.76 17.09
N GLY A 177 -3.95 -7.61 16.07
CA GLY A 177 -4.01 -7.18 14.66
C GLY A 177 -3.21 -8.07 13.73
N ALA A 178 -2.25 -8.82 14.28
CA ALA A 178 -1.40 -9.78 13.58
C ALA A 178 -2.17 -11.05 13.14
N GLY A 179 -3.19 -10.87 12.28
CA GLY A 179 -3.89 -11.93 11.57
C GLY A 179 -3.07 -12.45 10.38
N ARG A 180 -3.57 -13.49 9.68
CA ARG A 180 -2.77 -14.28 8.72
C ARG A 180 -2.05 -13.42 7.68
N TYR A 181 -2.70 -12.39 7.16
CA TYR A 181 -2.10 -11.46 6.18
C TYR A 181 -0.88 -10.71 6.71
N ALA A 182 -0.89 -10.27 7.97
CA ALA A 182 0.24 -9.59 8.61
C ALA A 182 1.37 -10.57 8.95
N LEU A 183 1.02 -11.79 9.38
CA LEU A 183 2.01 -12.85 9.65
C LEU A 183 2.68 -13.34 8.36
N ASP A 184 1.89 -13.60 7.31
CA ASP A 184 2.39 -13.94 5.97
C ASP A 184 3.25 -12.79 5.41
N SER A 185 2.86 -11.53 5.61
CA SER A 185 3.68 -10.37 5.23
C SER A 185 5.02 -10.35 5.97
N TRP A 186 5.03 -10.46 7.30
CA TRP A 186 6.27 -10.45 8.08
C TRP A 186 7.20 -11.60 7.68
N ARG A 187 6.67 -12.81 7.46
CA ARG A 187 7.46 -13.98 7.01
C ARG A 187 8.00 -13.84 5.57
N ILE A 188 7.40 -13.00 4.72
CA ILE A 188 7.86 -12.76 3.35
C ILE A 188 8.92 -11.63 3.29
N PHE A 189 8.72 -10.56 4.05
CA PHE A 189 9.51 -9.32 3.92
C PHE A 189 10.51 -9.07 5.07
N CYS A 190 10.20 -9.55 6.28
CA CYS A 190 10.90 -9.16 7.52
C CYS A 190 11.57 -10.32 8.27
N GLY A 191 11.34 -11.57 7.81
CA GLY A 191 11.90 -12.77 8.39
C GLY A 191 13.30 -13.12 7.87
N PRO A 192 13.84 -14.29 8.25
CA PRO A 192 15.06 -14.85 7.64
C PRO A 192 14.99 -14.92 6.10
N ALA A 193 16.14 -14.84 5.44
CA ALA A 193 16.25 -14.71 3.98
C ALA A 193 15.68 -15.91 3.16
N ASP A 194 15.42 -17.03 3.82
CA ASP A 194 14.82 -18.26 3.29
C ASP A 194 13.37 -18.50 3.80
N GLU A 195 12.91 -17.75 4.80
CA GLU A 195 11.60 -17.92 5.43
C GLU A 195 10.45 -17.75 4.43
N TRP A 196 10.58 -16.82 3.49
CA TRP A 196 9.58 -16.54 2.44
C TRP A 196 9.28 -17.76 1.55
N GLN A 197 10.25 -18.67 1.38
CA GLN A 197 10.08 -19.92 0.60
C GLN A 197 9.08 -20.87 1.28
N HIS A 198 8.93 -20.73 2.61
CA HIS A 198 8.08 -21.54 3.47
C HIS A 198 6.72 -20.86 3.75
N VAL A 199 6.35 -19.81 3.00
CA VAL A 199 5.08 -19.09 3.12
C VAL A 199 4.13 -19.45 1.99
N ASN A 200 2.95 -19.97 2.36
CA ASN A 200 1.82 -20.17 1.45
C ASN A 200 0.69 -19.19 1.84
N PRO A 201 0.61 -17.99 1.21
CA PRO A 201 -0.32 -16.95 1.60
C PRO A 201 -1.69 -17.08 0.92
N THR A 202 -2.77 -16.87 1.68
CA THR A 202 -4.13 -16.84 1.13
C THR A 202 -4.48 -15.51 0.45
N ASP A 203 -3.65 -14.47 0.63
CA ASP A 203 -3.82 -13.17 -0.03
C ASP A 203 -3.44 -13.17 -1.54
N LYS A 204 -4.12 -12.32 -2.32
CA LYS A 204 -3.93 -12.22 -3.78
C LYS A 204 -2.63 -11.49 -4.17
N PRO A 205 -2.38 -10.23 -3.73
CA PRO A 205 -1.08 -9.57 -3.84
C PRO A 205 0.11 -10.45 -3.40
N LEU A 206 0.09 -11.04 -2.20
CA LEU A 206 1.23 -11.82 -1.70
C LEU A 206 1.55 -13.04 -2.58
N ARG A 207 0.54 -13.79 -3.06
CA ARG A 207 0.80 -14.87 -4.04
C ARG A 207 1.39 -14.36 -5.34
N LYS A 208 0.91 -13.21 -5.86
CA LYS A 208 1.46 -12.64 -7.10
C LYS A 208 2.92 -12.22 -6.90
N TYR A 209 3.27 -11.64 -5.75
CA TYR A 209 4.64 -11.30 -5.39
C TYR A 209 5.54 -12.55 -5.38
N LEU A 210 5.15 -13.60 -4.65
CA LEU A 210 5.93 -14.84 -4.55
C LEU A 210 6.09 -15.58 -5.89
N VAL A 211 5.05 -15.63 -6.73
CA VAL A 211 5.15 -16.23 -8.08
C VAL A 211 6.14 -15.45 -8.97
N CYS A 212 6.16 -14.12 -8.88
CA CYS A 212 7.16 -13.32 -9.59
C CYS A 212 8.58 -13.51 -9.01
N GLN A 213 8.74 -13.61 -7.69
CA GLN A 213 10.02 -13.84 -7.03
C GLN A 213 10.64 -15.20 -7.42
N ILE A 214 9.85 -16.28 -7.39
CA ILE A 214 10.29 -17.62 -7.80
C ILE A 214 10.66 -17.62 -9.30
N GLY A 215 9.85 -16.96 -10.13
CA GLY A 215 10.11 -16.84 -11.58
C GLY A 215 11.42 -16.12 -11.91
N LEU A 216 11.85 -15.15 -11.08
CA LEU A 216 13.14 -14.48 -11.23
C LEU A 216 14.31 -15.41 -10.90
N ILE A 217 14.27 -16.04 -9.73
CA ILE A 217 15.34 -16.92 -9.23
C ILE A 217 15.60 -18.09 -10.19
N ILE A 218 14.55 -18.67 -10.77
CA ILE A 218 14.68 -19.74 -11.77
C ILE A 218 15.42 -19.25 -13.03
N GLN A 219 15.19 -18.01 -13.48
CA GLN A 219 15.88 -17.44 -14.64
C GLN A 219 17.34 -17.10 -14.35
N GLU A 220 17.66 -16.62 -13.15
CA GLU A 220 19.04 -16.33 -12.71
C GLU A 220 19.86 -17.64 -12.61
N ALA A 221 19.27 -18.69 -12.03
CA ALA A 221 19.88 -20.01 -11.92
C ALA A 221 20.19 -20.62 -13.31
N SER A 222 19.25 -20.57 -14.26
CA SER A 222 19.48 -21.05 -15.63
C SER A 222 20.58 -20.29 -16.37
N PHE A 223 20.70 -18.97 -16.16
CA PHE A 223 21.75 -18.18 -16.80
C PHE A 223 23.13 -18.44 -16.20
N SER A 224 23.19 -18.77 -14.90
CA SER A 224 24.44 -19.11 -14.20
C SER A 224 25.04 -20.45 -14.66
N SER A 225 24.24 -21.33 -15.26
CA SER A 225 24.69 -22.61 -15.81
C SER A 225 25.24 -22.56 -17.25
N GLU A 226 25.21 -21.40 -17.93
CA GLU A 226 25.63 -21.27 -19.34
C GLU A 226 27.07 -20.71 -19.52
N VAL A 227 27.86 -20.54 -18.45
CA VAL A 227 29.25 -20.05 -18.53
C VAL A 227 30.23 -21.24 -18.66
N PRO A 228 30.94 -21.41 -19.79
CA PRO A 228 32.00 -22.42 -19.93
C PRO A 228 33.29 -21.99 -19.22
N LEU A 229 34.13 -22.99 -18.91
CA LEU A 229 35.52 -22.82 -18.49
C LEU A 229 36.46 -22.59 -19.69
#